data_AF-A0A962A4I2-F1
#
_entry.id   AF-A0A962A4I2-F1
#
_cell.length_a   1.000
_cell.length_b   1.000
_cell.length_c   1.000
_cell.angle_alpha   90.00
_cell.angle_beta   90.00
_cell.angle_gamma   90.00
#
_symmetry.space_group_name_H-M   'P 1'
#
loop_
_entity.id
_entity.type
_entity.pdbx_description
1 polymer ?
#
loop_
_entity_poly.entity_id
_entity_poly.type
_entity_poly.pdbx_seq_one_letter_code
_entity_poly.pdbx_strand_id
1 'polypeptide(L)'
;MSAIVRALLGELDLTPENDISNAAAAFTDVVKGYVRTIQDNPDMKNAARENDILSSLYQAFFKYSLEWAAQERKKTVRVQNHAEAAKLKQAAAEALEDLQKNILRFALVYAHIDRCSGFVHQEMLKNENVATGESGSKKGTKWTSDVGTVLRRYQKERNELRESHARLGGALKTLEVADENFSALESALERVHGKDAPRLLTSLRSNLRVGEFDKARKSAAAMVQAPKKFTLDKKAGAENIKTIQTKSAALIDLFEKSREDLSGSEGKLFLSTAELRVLLATQEREIEQKVKYIEKYYQPYMEHKLKSLGHLREKLLVFGSLEGLTTLYMRMMRGLAQPMAEIKDVRAYEAEVINNVNFILSGQFQEIGNIEKWTNEAMDEFYEALADFDEDDIATHERKTA
;
A
#
# COMPACT_ATOMS: atom_id res chain seq x y z
N MET A 1 -19.32 -27.96 -3.44
CA MET A 1 -20.21 -26.96 -2.80
C MET A 1 -19.89 -26.90 -1.30
N SER A 2 -19.46 -25.73 -0.81
CA SER A 2 -19.02 -25.57 0.59
C SER A 2 -20.20 -25.71 1.57
N ALA A 3 -19.91 -26.00 2.85
CA ALA A 3 -20.95 -26.11 3.89
C ALA A 3 -21.69 -24.77 4.10
N ILE A 4 -20.99 -23.65 3.98
CA ILE A 4 -21.56 -22.30 4.09
C ILE A 4 -22.53 -22.02 2.95
N VAL A 5 -22.14 -22.33 1.70
CA VAL A 5 -23.04 -22.18 0.55
C VAL A 5 -24.29 -23.05 0.74
N ARG A 6 -24.15 -24.29 1.22
CA ARG A 6 -25.31 -25.16 1.50
C ARG A 6 -26.23 -24.60 2.59
N ALA A 7 -25.67 -24.02 3.65
CA ALA A 7 -26.45 -23.40 4.71
C ALA A 7 -27.24 -22.20 4.20
N LEU A 8 -26.55 -21.26 3.53
CA LEU A 8 -27.18 -20.07 2.96
C LEU A 8 -28.22 -20.40 1.88
N LEU A 9 -27.96 -21.40 1.03
CA LEU A 9 -28.94 -21.88 0.05
C LEU A 9 -30.15 -22.57 0.71
N GLY A 10 -29.96 -23.20 1.88
CA GLY A 10 -31.05 -23.81 2.64
C GLY A 10 -32.05 -22.79 3.19
N GLU A 11 -31.62 -21.54 3.39
CA GLU A 11 -32.48 -20.42 3.80
C GLU A 11 -33.34 -19.87 2.65
N LEU A 12 -32.99 -20.19 1.40
CA LEU A 12 -33.63 -19.60 0.21
C LEU A 12 -34.86 -20.34 -0.30
N ASP A 13 -35.18 -21.52 0.25
CA ASP A 13 -36.29 -22.39 -0.16
C ASP A 13 -36.50 -22.42 -1.69
N LEU A 14 -35.42 -22.69 -2.45
CA LEU A 14 -35.38 -22.63 -3.92
C LEU A 14 -36.03 -23.88 -4.55
N THR A 15 -37.30 -24.13 -4.23
CA THR A 15 -38.11 -25.18 -4.84
C THR A 15 -38.89 -24.60 -6.03
N PRO A 16 -38.88 -25.21 -7.23
CA PRO A 16 -39.56 -24.66 -8.40
C PRO A 16 -41.08 -24.44 -8.23
N GLU A 17 -41.70 -25.03 -7.21
CA GLU A 17 -43.07 -24.76 -6.80
C GLU A 17 -43.26 -23.37 -6.18
N ASN A 18 -42.22 -22.78 -5.60
CA ASN A 18 -42.28 -21.47 -4.97
C ASN A 18 -42.32 -20.32 -5.99
N ASP A 19 -43.00 -19.23 -5.63
CA ASP A 19 -43.06 -18.05 -6.49
C ASP A 19 -41.68 -17.36 -6.58
N ILE A 20 -41.31 -16.97 -7.80
CA ILE A 20 -40.01 -16.35 -8.07
C ILE A 20 -39.81 -15.01 -7.35
N SER A 21 -40.87 -14.26 -7.00
CA SER A 21 -40.71 -13.04 -6.17
C SER A 21 -40.33 -13.36 -4.75
N ASN A 22 -40.92 -14.39 -4.14
CA ASN A 22 -40.58 -14.78 -2.77
C ASN A 22 -39.13 -15.26 -2.72
N ALA A 23 -38.72 -16.09 -3.70
CA ALA A 23 -37.34 -16.53 -3.84
C ALA A 23 -36.36 -15.37 -4.10
N ALA A 24 -36.73 -14.39 -4.93
CA ALA A 24 -35.90 -13.22 -5.21
C ALA A 24 -35.72 -12.31 -3.98
N ALA A 25 -36.77 -12.13 -3.17
CA ALA A 25 -36.71 -11.37 -1.93
C ALA A 25 -35.79 -12.06 -0.91
N ALA A 26 -36.01 -13.35 -0.64
CA ALA A 26 -35.16 -14.14 0.25
C ALA A 26 -33.69 -14.15 -0.23
N PHE A 27 -33.47 -14.32 -1.53
CA PHE A 27 -32.15 -14.24 -2.15
C PHE A 27 -31.46 -12.89 -1.90
N THR A 28 -32.20 -11.80 -2.12
CA THR A 28 -31.67 -10.46 -1.92
C THR A 28 -31.28 -10.22 -0.46
N ASP A 29 -32.09 -10.70 0.50
CA ASP A 29 -31.81 -10.57 1.93
C ASP A 29 -30.57 -11.35 2.35
N VAL A 30 -30.44 -12.61 1.89
CA VAL A 30 -29.25 -13.45 2.14
C VAL A 30 -28.00 -12.80 1.55
N VAL A 31 -28.06 -12.29 0.31
CA VAL A 31 -26.93 -11.61 -0.33
C VAL A 31 -26.55 -10.32 0.40
N LYS A 32 -27.52 -9.47 0.75
CA LYS A 32 -27.27 -8.24 1.52
C LYS A 32 -26.66 -8.55 2.89
N GLY A 33 -27.19 -9.57 3.58
CA GLY A 33 -26.65 -10.06 4.85
C GLY A 33 -25.20 -10.51 4.70
N TYR A 34 -24.92 -11.31 3.67
CA TYR A 34 -23.57 -11.79 3.40
C TYR A 34 -22.59 -10.65 3.08
N VAL A 35 -22.97 -9.70 2.21
CA VAL A 35 -22.13 -8.53 1.91
C VAL A 35 -21.87 -7.69 3.16
N ARG A 36 -22.87 -7.50 4.04
CA ARG A 36 -22.66 -6.83 5.33
C ARG A 36 -21.63 -7.55 6.19
N THR A 37 -21.63 -8.89 6.23
CA THR A 37 -20.61 -9.63 7.00
C THR A 37 -19.19 -9.41 6.48
N ILE A 38 -19.01 -9.24 5.16
CA ILE A 38 -17.72 -8.91 4.53
C ILE A 38 -17.26 -7.51 4.95
N GLN A 39 -18.18 -6.56 5.00
CA GLN A 39 -17.91 -5.19 5.46
C GLN A 39 -17.52 -5.16 6.96
N ASP A 40 -18.22 -5.93 7.78
CA ASP A 40 -18.03 -5.95 9.24
C ASP A 40 -16.76 -6.74 9.65
N ASN A 41 -16.34 -7.72 8.84
CA ASN A 41 -15.14 -8.54 9.06
C ASN A 41 -14.21 -8.51 7.83
N PRO A 42 -13.67 -7.33 7.47
CA PRO A 42 -12.88 -7.15 6.27
C PRO A 42 -11.53 -7.86 6.38
N ASP A 43 -11.34 -8.92 5.61
CA ASP A 43 -10.06 -9.61 5.47
C ASP A 43 -9.78 -9.93 4.00
N MET A 44 -8.72 -9.33 3.46
CA MET A 44 -8.30 -9.55 2.08
C MET A 44 -7.87 -11.00 1.81
N LYS A 45 -7.45 -11.76 2.83
CA LYS A 45 -7.11 -13.18 2.67
C LYS A 45 -8.35 -14.03 2.38
N ASN A 46 -9.52 -13.60 2.83
CA ASN A 46 -10.79 -14.29 2.59
C ASN A 46 -11.44 -13.88 1.26
N ALA A 47 -10.93 -12.87 0.56
CA ALA A 47 -11.57 -12.30 -0.62
C ALA A 47 -11.91 -13.34 -1.71
N ALA A 48 -10.99 -14.26 -2.02
CA ALA A 48 -11.24 -15.31 -3.01
C ALA A 48 -12.39 -16.24 -2.58
N ARG A 49 -12.36 -16.70 -1.32
CA ARG A 49 -13.39 -17.57 -0.75
C ARG A 49 -14.75 -16.88 -0.71
N GLU A 50 -14.78 -15.60 -0.35
CA GLU A 50 -16.01 -14.81 -0.27
C GLU A 50 -16.62 -14.57 -1.65
N ASN A 51 -15.78 -14.26 -2.63
CA ASN A 51 -16.19 -14.11 -4.03
C ASN A 51 -16.74 -15.44 -4.59
N ASP A 52 -16.15 -16.58 -4.23
CA ASP A 52 -16.65 -17.90 -4.61
C ASP A 52 -18.02 -18.21 -3.99
N ILE A 53 -18.23 -17.84 -2.72
CA ILE A 53 -19.53 -18.00 -2.04
C ILE A 53 -20.58 -17.14 -2.73
N LEU A 54 -20.30 -15.86 -2.97
CA LEU A 54 -21.23 -14.94 -3.61
C LEU A 54 -21.57 -15.41 -5.04
N SER A 55 -20.56 -15.83 -5.80
CA SER A 55 -20.75 -16.40 -7.14
C SER A 55 -21.63 -17.64 -7.11
N SER A 56 -21.42 -18.53 -6.13
CA SER A 56 -22.23 -19.74 -5.97
C SER A 56 -23.70 -19.42 -5.64
N LEU A 57 -23.96 -18.41 -4.81
CA LEU A 57 -25.31 -17.96 -4.48
C LEU A 57 -26.04 -17.44 -5.73
N TYR A 58 -25.42 -16.53 -6.49
CA TYR A 58 -26.00 -16.01 -7.73
C TYR A 58 -26.23 -17.10 -8.77
N GLN A 59 -25.26 -18.00 -8.98
CA GLN A 59 -25.40 -19.12 -9.91
C GLN A 59 -26.55 -20.06 -9.52
N ALA A 60 -26.72 -20.35 -8.23
CA ALA A 60 -27.83 -21.16 -7.75
C ALA A 60 -29.18 -20.48 -7.99
N PHE A 61 -29.29 -19.17 -7.71
CA PHE A 61 -30.50 -18.41 -7.96
C PHE A 61 -30.83 -18.29 -9.47
N PHE A 62 -29.82 -18.10 -10.32
CA PHE A 62 -29.99 -18.08 -11.77
C PHE A 62 -30.48 -19.42 -12.30
N LYS A 63 -29.87 -20.52 -11.84
CA LYS A 63 -30.30 -21.89 -12.17
C LYS A 63 -31.73 -22.15 -11.73
N TYR A 64 -32.06 -21.82 -10.48
CA TYR A 64 -33.42 -21.91 -9.95
C TYR A 64 -34.43 -21.16 -10.83
N SER A 65 -34.10 -19.92 -11.19
CA SER A 65 -35.01 -19.08 -11.99
C SER A 65 -35.27 -19.66 -13.39
N LEU A 66 -34.26 -20.29 -14.00
CA LEU A 66 -34.39 -20.99 -15.28
C LEU A 66 -35.30 -22.23 -15.15
N GLU A 67 -35.11 -23.02 -14.09
CA GLU A 67 -35.94 -24.20 -13.80
C GLU A 67 -37.39 -23.80 -13.53
N TRP A 68 -37.61 -22.76 -12.72
CA TRP A 68 -38.92 -22.15 -12.47
C TRP A 68 -39.59 -21.70 -13.77
N ALA A 69 -38.87 -20.95 -14.62
CA ALA A 69 -39.42 -20.48 -15.89
C ALA A 69 -39.81 -21.63 -16.83
N ALA A 70 -39.03 -22.72 -16.86
CA ALA A 70 -39.34 -23.90 -17.65
C ALA A 70 -40.60 -24.63 -17.15
N GLN A 71 -40.82 -24.71 -15.84
CA GLN A 71 -42.04 -25.27 -15.27
C GLN A 71 -43.26 -24.38 -15.53
N GLU A 72 -43.11 -23.09 -15.36
CA GLU A 72 -44.19 -22.13 -15.52
C GLU A 72 -44.70 -22.07 -16.98
N ARG A 73 -43.80 -22.19 -17.96
CA ARG A 73 -44.16 -22.37 -19.38
C ARG A 73 -45.01 -23.63 -19.62
N LYS A 74 -44.72 -24.73 -18.93
CA LYS A 74 -45.51 -25.98 -19.05
C LYS A 74 -46.93 -25.80 -18.50
N LYS A 75 -47.09 -25.06 -17.40
CA LYS A 75 -48.42 -24.77 -16.82
C LYS A 75 -49.27 -23.90 -17.75
N THR A 76 -48.64 -22.98 -18.47
CA THR A 76 -49.32 -21.95 -19.27
C THR A 76 -49.36 -22.22 -20.78
N VAL A 77 -48.91 -23.40 -21.22
CA VAL A 77 -48.75 -23.77 -22.65
C VAL A 77 -50.02 -23.62 -23.50
N ARG A 78 -51.21 -23.65 -22.86
CA ARG A 78 -52.51 -23.53 -23.53
C ARG A 78 -52.94 -22.08 -23.77
N VAL A 79 -52.26 -21.10 -23.20
CA VAL A 79 -52.57 -19.67 -23.35
C VAL A 79 -51.76 -19.11 -24.52
N GLN A 80 -52.44 -18.59 -25.54
CA GLN A 80 -51.77 -17.96 -26.68
C GLN A 80 -51.18 -16.61 -26.29
N ASN A 81 -49.94 -16.36 -26.72
CA ASN A 81 -49.33 -15.04 -26.60
C ASN A 81 -49.87 -14.10 -27.70
N HIS A 82 -49.84 -12.80 -27.43
CA HIS A 82 -49.96 -11.78 -28.44
C HIS A 82 -48.87 -11.93 -29.51
N ALA A 83 -49.16 -11.56 -30.76
CA ALA A 83 -48.24 -11.76 -31.89
C ALA A 83 -46.86 -11.08 -31.70
N GLU A 84 -46.84 -9.94 -31.02
CA GLU A 84 -45.61 -9.16 -30.76
C GLU A 84 -44.76 -9.72 -29.62
N ALA A 85 -45.34 -10.52 -28.72
CA ALA A 85 -44.64 -11.06 -27.55
C ALA A 85 -43.46 -11.96 -27.92
N ALA A 86 -43.52 -12.66 -29.06
CA ALA A 86 -42.47 -13.56 -29.51
C ALA A 86 -41.14 -12.84 -29.71
N LYS A 87 -41.16 -11.64 -30.30
CA LYS A 87 -39.96 -10.82 -30.53
C LYS A 87 -39.33 -10.36 -29.22
N LEU A 88 -40.15 -9.91 -28.27
CA LEU A 88 -39.64 -9.47 -26.95
C LEU A 88 -39.08 -10.63 -26.14
N LYS A 89 -39.71 -11.81 -26.17
CA LYS A 89 -39.19 -13.01 -25.51
C LYS A 89 -37.87 -13.47 -26.11
N GLN A 90 -37.72 -13.36 -27.43
CA GLN A 90 -36.44 -13.63 -28.09
C GLN A 90 -35.35 -12.64 -27.63
N ALA A 91 -35.65 -11.33 -27.66
CA ALA A 91 -34.71 -10.30 -27.21
C ALA A 91 -34.30 -10.50 -25.74
N ALA A 92 -35.24 -10.85 -24.86
CA ALA A 92 -34.95 -11.18 -23.46
C ALA A 92 -34.06 -12.42 -23.32
N ALA A 93 -34.26 -13.45 -24.14
CA ALA A 93 -33.45 -14.66 -24.11
C ALA A 93 -32.02 -14.39 -24.59
N GLU A 94 -31.85 -13.56 -25.62
CA GLU A 94 -30.55 -13.14 -26.14
C GLU A 94 -29.78 -12.29 -25.12
N ALA A 95 -30.46 -11.41 -24.37
CA ALA A 95 -29.85 -10.55 -23.35
C ALA A 95 -29.60 -11.24 -21.99
N LEU A 96 -30.12 -12.46 -21.78
CA LEU A 96 -30.18 -13.10 -20.46
C LEU A 96 -28.80 -13.43 -19.89
N GLU A 97 -27.93 -14.04 -20.69
CA GLU A 97 -26.60 -14.46 -20.26
C GLU A 97 -25.73 -13.25 -19.89
N ASP A 98 -25.76 -12.21 -20.73
CA ASP A 98 -25.04 -10.97 -20.47
C ASP A 98 -25.56 -10.26 -19.22
N LEU A 99 -26.88 -10.24 -19.00
CA LEU A 99 -27.46 -9.67 -17.79
C LEU A 99 -26.98 -10.43 -16.54
N GLN A 100 -27.02 -11.76 -16.55
CA GLN A 100 -26.55 -12.60 -15.43
C GLN A 100 -25.09 -12.34 -15.09
N LYS A 101 -24.23 -12.34 -16.13
CA LYS A 101 -22.79 -12.08 -15.99
C LYS A 101 -22.51 -10.72 -15.37
N ASN A 102 -23.20 -9.68 -15.82
CA ASN A 102 -22.98 -8.32 -15.34
C ASN A 102 -23.55 -8.08 -13.94
N ILE A 103 -24.70 -8.68 -13.59
CA ILE A 103 -25.22 -8.65 -12.21
C ILE A 103 -24.25 -9.32 -11.24
N LEU A 104 -23.68 -10.46 -11.61
CA LEU A 104 -22.67 -11.12 -10.78
C LEU A 104 -21.42 -10.24 -10.63
N ARG A 105 -20.92 -9.67 -11.73
CA ARG A 105 -19.77 -8.76 -11.69
C ARG A 105 -20.04 -7.56 -10.79
N PHE A 106 -21.21 -6.95 -10.91
CA PHE A 106 -21.66 -5.85 -10.04
C PHE A 106 -21.59 -6.26 -8.57
N ALA A 107 -22.15 -7.41 -8.20
CA ALA A 107 -22.19 -7.86 -6.82
C ALA A 107 -20.79 -8.12 -6.24
N LEU A 108 -19.89 -8.69 -7.05
CA LEU A 108 -18.49 -8.92 -6.66
C LEU A 108 -17.75 -7.60 -6.42
N VAL A 109 -17.89 -6.62 -7.32
CA VAL A 109 -17.25 -5.30 -7.16
C VAL A 109 -17.85 -4.54 -5.99
N TYR A 110 -19.18 -4.62 -5.79
CA TYR A 110 -19.87 -4.03 -4.64
C TYR A 110 -19.32 -4.57 -3.31
N ALA A 111 -19.22 -5.90 -3.19
CA ALA A 111 -18.63 -6.55 -2.01
C ALA A 111 -17.15 -6.21 -1.83
N HIS A 112 -16.39 -6.07 -2.93
CA HIS A 112 -15.00 -5.67 -2.87
C HIS A 112 -14.81 -4.25 -2.34
N ILE A 113 -15.57 -3.27 -2.82
CA ILE A 113 -15.53 -1.89 -2.30
C ILE A 113 -15.91 -1.85 -0.81
N ASP A 114 -16.95 -2.59 -0.42
CA ASP A 114 -17.39 -2.64 0.99
C ASP A 114 -16.31 -3.29 1.88
N ARG A 115 -15.61 -4.34 1.41
CA ARG A 115 -14.44 -4.93 2.10
C ARG A 115 -13.32 -3.91 2.27
N CYS A 116 -12.93 -3.23 1.19
CA CYS A 116 -11.87 -2.22 1.21
C CYS A 116 -12.20 -1.07 2.15
N SER A 117 -13.46 -0.61 2.11
CA SER A 117 -13.96 0.46 3.01
C SER A 117 -13.94 0.02 4.47
N GLY A 118 -14.35 -1.23 4.75
CA GLY A 118 -14.26 -1.83 6.08
C GLY A 118 -12.82 -1.88 6.58
N PHE A 119 -11.88 -2.32 5.73
CA PHE A 119 -10.46 -2.41 6.07
C PHE A 119 -9.88 -1.04 6.45
N VAL A 120 -10.08 -0.01 5.59
CA VAL A 120 -9.65 1.36 5.89
C VAL A 120 -10.28 1.88 7.18
N HIS A 121 -11.56 1.59 7.42
CA HIS A 121 -12.24 2.00 8.64
C HIS A 121 -11.67 1.32 9.90
N GLN A 122 -11.33 0.03 9.84
CA GLN A 122 -10.68 -0.66 10.95
C GLN A 122 -9.29 -0.09 11.26
N GLU A 123 -8.50 0.22 10.24
CA GLU A 123 -7.19 0.87 10.42
C GLU A 123 -7.33 2.27 11.03
N MET A 124 -8.36 3.03 10.64
CA MET A 124 -8.67 4.31 11.29
C MET A 124 -8.98 4.14 12.78
N LEU A 125 -9.80 3.15 13.16
CA LEU A 125 -10.16 2.91 14.56
C LEU A 125 -8.94 2.48 15.40
N LYS A 126 -8.05 1.65 14.84
CA LYS A 126 -6.78 1.31 15.50
C LYS A 126 -5.96 2.57 15.79
N ASN A 127 -5.84 3.46 14.80
CA ASN A 127 -5.09 4.71 14.94
C ASN A 127 -5.73 5.72 15.89
N GLU A 128 -7.05 5.83 15.94
CA GLU A 128 -7.74 6.70 16.92
C GLU A 128 -7.47 6.26 18.37
N ASN A 129 -7.40 4.94 18.61
CA ASN A 129 -7.04 4.39 19.91
C ASN A 129 -5.57 4.64 20.28
N VAL A 130 -4.66 4.76 19.31
CA VAL A 130 -3.24 5.13 19.53
C VAL A 130 -3.08 6.64 19.74
N ALA A 131 -3.82 7.46 18.98
CA ALA A 131 -3.77 8.93 19.05
C ALA A 131 -4.29 9.53 20.37
N THR A 132 -5.15 8.81 21.10
CA THR A 132 -5.62 9.22 22.43
C THR A 132 -4.55 9.11 23.53
N GLY A 133 -3.41 8.48 23.24
CA GLY A 133 -2.29 8.32 24.18
C GLY A 133 -1.32 9.50 24.25
N GLU A 134 -0.92 10.10 23.12
CA GLU A 134 0.13 11.15 23.12
C GLU A 134 0.22 11.98 21.82
N SER A 135 -0.33 11.52 20.70
CA SER A 135 -0.27 12.24 19.42
C SER A 135 -1.63 12.84 19.09
N GLY A 136 -1.85 14.05 19.62
CA GLY A 136 -3.06 14.82 19.38
C GLY A 136 -3.29 15.01 17.89
N SER A 137 -4.26 14.27 17.33
CA SER A 137 -4.86 14.62 16.06
C SER A 137 -5.43 16.03 16.22
N LYS A 138 -4.68 17.01 15.70
CA LYS A 138 -5.08 18.41 15.76
C LYS A 138 -6.29 18.55 14.85
N LYS A 139 -7.48 18.58 15.47
CA LYS A 139 -8.74 19.06 14.88
C LYS A 139 -8.42 20.24 13.95
N GLY A 140 -8.63 20.07 12.64
CA GLY A 140 -8.47 21.13 11.64
C GLY A 140 -7.51 20.85 10.48
N THR A 141 -6.77 19.75 10.47
CA THR A 141 -5.93 19.38 9.32
C THR A 141 -6.78 18.68 8.25
N LYS A 142 -6.88 19.25 7.05
CA LYS A 142 -7.65 18.67 5.92
C LYS A 142 -6.70 18.05 4.88
N TRP A 143 -7.14 16.97 4.26
CA TRP A 143 -6.47 16.41 3.09
C TRP A 143 -6.70 17.28 1.85
N THR A 144 -5.63 17.54 1.08
CA THR A 144 -5.68 18.18 -0.23
C THR A 144 -4.73 17.47 -1.20
N SER A 145 -4.87 17.70 -2.50
CA SER A 145 -3.95 17.14 -3.52
C SER A 145 -2.49 17.54 -3.26
N ASP A 146 -2.26 18.79 -2.84
CA ASP A 146 -0.94 19.29 -2.53
C ASP A 146 -0.35 18.58 -1.31
N VAL A 147 -1.16 18.32 -0.29
CA VAL A 147 -0.77 17.55 0.91
C VAL A 147 -0.32 16.15 0.52
N GLY A 148 -1.05 15.46 -0.37
CA GLY A 148 -0.67 14.12 -0.83
C GLY A 148 0.65 14.08 -1.61
N THR A 149 0.97 15.16 -2.34
CA THR A 149 2.25 15.28 -3.07
C THR A 149 3.41 15.53 -2.11
N VAL A 150 3.20 16.43 -1.13
CA VAL A 150 4.21 16.72 -0.10
C VAL A 150 4.46 15.51 0.78
N LEU A 151 3.42 14.77 1.17
CA LEU A 151 3.56 13.55 1.98
C LEU A 151 4.45 12.50 1.29
N ARG A 152 4.18 12.22 0.01
CA ARG A 152 5.01 11.30 -0.79
C ARG A 152 6.46 11.74 -0.90
N ARG A 153 6.70 13.04 -1.07
CA ARG A 153 8.05 13.60 -1.06
C ARG A 153 8.74 13.38 0.29
N TYR A 154 8.04 13.65 1.40
CA TYR A 154 8.56 13.45 2.75
C TYR A 154 8.86 11.98 3.05
N GLN A 155 8.01 11.05 2.60
CA GLN A 155 8.26 9.60 2.71
C GLN A 155 9.54 9.20 1.97
N LYS A 156 9.69 9.64 0.71
CA LYS A 156 10.89 9.38 -0.08
C LYS A 156 12.16 9.92 0.58
N GLU A 157 12.14 11.20 0.97
CA GLU A 157 13.29 11.83 1.64
C GLU A 157 13.61 11.17 2.99
N ARG A 158 12.60 10.73 3.76
CA ARG A 158 12.79 9.98 5.01
C ARG A 158 13.51 8.65 4.75
N ASN A 159 13.09 7.89 3.75
CA ASN A 159 13.67 6.58 3.44
C ASN A 159 15.12 6.71 2.97
N GLU A 160 15.41 7.67 2.10
CA GLU A 160 16.80 8.00 1.68
C GLU A 160 17.68 8.40 2.88
N LEU A 161 17.14 9.18 3.82
CA LEU A 161 17.85 9.56 5.05
C LEU A 161 18.09 8.36 5.98
N ARG A 162 17.12 7.46 6.13
CA ARG A 162 17.26 6.24 6.95
C ARG A 162 18.34 5.33 6.42
N GLU A 163 18.35 5.08 5.12
CA GLU A 163 19.38 4.28 4.46
C GLU A 163 20.77 4.91 4.65
N SER A 164 20.88 6.23 4.44
CA SER A 164 22.12 6.95 4.69
C SER A 164 22.54 6.86 6.15
N HIS A 165 21.62 7.04 7.10
CA HIS A 165 21.89 7.00 8.53
C HIS A 165 22.36 5.61 8.97
N ALA A 166 21.74 4.55 8.47
CA ALA A 166 22.14 3.17 8.76
C ALA A 166 23.55 2.86 8.24
N ARG A 167 23.84 3.23 6.97
CA ARG A 167 25.19 3.07 6.37
C ARG A 167 26.25 3.81 7.19
N LEU A 168 26.02 5.09 7.46
CA LEU A 168 26.95 5.93 8.22
C LEU A 168 27.08 5.47 9.68
N GLY A 169 26.00 4.98 10.30
CA GLY A 169 26.04 4.36 11.62
C GLY A 169 26.97 3.15 11.67
N GLY A 170 26.94 2.31 10.63
CA GLY A 170 27.90 1.20 10.47
C GLY A 170 29.35 1.67 10.37
N ALA A 171 29.60 2.81 9.74
CA ALA A 171 30.92 3.37 9.52
C ALA A 171 31.59 3.96 10.79
N LEU A 172 30.85 4.14 11.89
CA LEU A 172 31.41 4.62 13.17
C LEU A 172 32.54 3.72 13.69
N LYS A 173 32.39 2.40 13.59
CA LYS A 173 33.42 1.43 14.04
C LYS A 173 34.73 1.59 13.26
N THR A 174 34.64 1.86 11.97
CA THR A 174 35.81 2.15 11.13
C THR A 174 36.50 3.44 11.59
N LEU A 175 35.73 4.47 11.92
CA LEU A 175 36.29 5.74 12.40
C LEU A 175 36.85 5.67 13.82
N GLU A 176 36.38 4.78 14.69
CA GLU A 176 36.99 4.54 16.00
C GLU A 176 38.44 4.06 15.85
N VAL A 177 38.68 3.13 14.93
CA VAL A 177 40.04 2.67 14.57
C VAL A 177 40.86 3.80 13.94
N ALA A 178 40.22 4.65 13.13
CA ALA A 178 40.89 5.80 12.53
C ALA A 178 41.31 6.83 13.59
N ASP A 179 40.44 7.15 14.56
CA ASP A 179 40.70 8.11 15.63
C ASP A 179 41.89 7.65 16.51
N GLU A 180 41.96 6.36 16.84
CA GLU A 180 43.11 5.78 17.55
C GLU A 180 44.42 5.94 16.75
N ASN A 181 44.37 5.64 15.45
CA ASN A 181 45.54 5.75 14.58
C ASN A 181 45.95 7.22 14.38
N PHE A 182 45.00 8.16 14.26
CA PHE A 182 45.28 9.58 14.18
C PHE A 182 45.91 10.11 15.47
N SER A 183 45.38 9.73 16.64
CA SER A 183 45.93 10.12 17.95
C SER A 183 47.36 9.61 18.15
N ALA A 184 47.62 8.35 17.80
CA ALA A 184 48.96 7.76 17.85
C ALA A 184 49.93 8.44 16.86
N LEU A 185 49.46 8.76 15.65
CA LEU A 185 50.25 9.45 14.63
C LEU A 185 50.59 10.88 15.06
N GLU A 186 49.62 11.62 15.59
CA GLU A 186 49.79 12.99 16.09
C GLU A 186 50.82 13.03 17.23
N SER A 187 50.68 12.15 18.22
CA SER A 187 51.63 12.00 19.33
C SER A 187 53.06 11.67 18.85
N ALA A 188 53.20 10.78 17.86
CA ALA A 188 54.50 10.42 17.31
C ALA A 188 55.13 11.58 16.50
N LEU A 189 54.32 12.30 15.72
CA LEU A 189 54.77 13.47 14.96
C LEU A 189 55.23 14.59 15.89
N GLU A 190 54.51 14.89 16.97
CA GLU A 190 54.90 15.91 17.94
C GLU A 190 56.25 15.61 18.60
N ARG A 191 56.50 14.33 18.93
CA ARG A 191 57.77 13.90 19.52
C ARG A 191 58.95 14.03 18.56
N VAL A 192 58.74 13.85 17.25
CA VAL A 192 59.81 13.89 16.24
C VAL A 192 60.01 15.28 15.63
N HIS A 193 58.93 16.03 15.38
CA HIS A 193 58.94 17.29 14.64
C HIS A 193 58.50 18.51 15.45
N GLY A 194 57.96 18.31 16.67
CA GLY A 194 57.54 19.41 17.54
C GLY A 194 56.49 20.31 16.87
N LYS A 195 56.80 21.60 16.70
CA LYS A 195 55.86 22.62 16.21
C LYS A 195 55.40 22.39 14.76
N ASP A 196 56.14 21.63 13.96
CA ASP A 196 55.77 21.35 12.56
C ASP A 196 54.80 20.17 12.41
N ALA A 197 54.55 19.40 13.49
CA ALA A 197 53.68 18.22 13.47
C ALA A 197 52.25 18.50 12.96
N PRO A 198 51.54 19.56 13.40
CA PRO A 198 50.18 19.83 12.93
C PRO A 198 50.14 20.12 11.43
N ARG A 199 51.13 20.87 10.90
CA ARG A 199 51.20 21.21 9.47
C ARG A 199 51.37 19.96 8.60
N LEU A 200 52.23 19.04 9.03
CA LEU A 200 52.44 17.78 8.32
C LEU A 200 51.16 16.93 8.31
N LEU A 201 50.46 16.83 9.45
CA LEU A 201 49.23 16.07 9.58
C LEU A 201 48.08 16.64 8.74
N THR A 202 47.99 17.97 8.61
CA THR A 202 46.98 18.65 7.79
C THR A 202 47.00 18.21 6.33
N SER A 203 48.19 18.04 5.73
CA SER A 203 48.29 17.60 4.33
C SER A 203 47.74 16.18 4.14
N LEU A 204 48.02 15.27 5.07
CA LEU A 204 47.48 13.92 5.05
C LEU A 204 45.96 13.93 5.23
N ARG A 205 45.45 14.63 6.25
CA ARG A 205 44.00 14.77 6.49
C ARG A 205 43.29 15.34 5.26
N SER A 206 43.84 16.37 4.63
CA SER A 206 43.27 16.98 3.42
C SER A 206 43.18 15.98 2.26
N ASN A 207 44.23 15.20 2.00
CA ASN A 207 44.23 14.24 0.89
C ASN A 207 43.29 13.05 1.16
N LEU A 208 43.24 12.58 2.41
CA LEU A 208 42.27 11.55 2.83
C LEU A 208 40.83 12.04 2.69
N ARG A 209 40.55 13.30 3.06
CA ARG A 209 39.21 13.92 2.98
C ARG A 209 38.61 13.85 1.58
N VAL A 210 39.43 14.06 0.55
CA VAL A 210 38.98 14.07 -0.86
C VAL A 210 39.20 12.73 -1.56
N GLY A 211 39.66 11.70 -0.84
CA GLY A 211 39.89 10.36 -1.40
C GLY A 211 41.09 10.26 -2.36
N GLU A 212 42.04 11.21 -2.30
CA GLU A 212 43.26 11.19 -3.13
C GLU A 212 44.36 10.35 -2.46
N PHE A 213 44.17 9.03 -2.41
CA PHE A 213 45.03 8.11 -1.66
C PHE A 213 46.50 8.13 -2.10
N ASP A 214 46.78 8.33 -3.40
CA ASP A 214 48.17 8.48 -3.88
C ASP A 214 48.85 9.73 -3.34
N LYS A 215 48.13 10.84 -3.23
CA LYS A 215 48.66 12.06 -2.61
C LYS A 215 48.79 11.89 -1.10
N ALA A 216 47.87 11.16 -0.46
CA ALA A 216 47.99 10.80 0.95
C ALA A 216 49.26 9.97 1.24
N ARG A 217 49.57 8.97 0.39
CA ARG A 217 50.82 8.17 0.47
C ARG A 217 52.06 9.05 0.33
N LYS A 218 52.05 10.01 -0.60
CA LYS A 218 53.14 10.99 -0.77
C LYS A 218 53.31 11.88 0.47
N SER A 219 52.22 12.37 1.05
CA SER A 219 52.25 13.15 2.29
C SER A 219 52.78 12.32 3.47
N ALA A 220 52.38 11.06 3.60
CA ALA A 220 52.88 10.14 4.61
C ALA A 220 54.39 9.87 4.47
N ALA A 221 54.89 9.68 3.24
CA ALA A 221 56.32 9.56 2.98
C ALA A 221 57.09 10.84 3.34
N ALA A 222 56.54 12.01 3.02
CA ALA A 222 57.14 13.30 3.34
C ALA A 222 57.26 13.55 4.85
N MET A 223 56.32 13.05 5.66
CA MET A 223 56.41 13.13 7.14
C MET A 223 57.68 12.47 7.67
N VAL A 224 58.06 11.31 7.12
CA VAL A 224 59.24 10.55 7.55
C VAL A 224 60.55 11.25 7.16
N GLN A 225 60.53 11.96 6.03
CA GLN A 225 61.69 12.65 5.45
C GLN A 225 61.86 14.09 5.97
N ALA A 226 60.85 14.65 6.64
CA ALA A 226 60.87 16.02 7.13
C ALA A 226 62.00 16.26 8.17
N PRO A 227 62.49 17.51 8.31
CA PRO A 227 63.50 17.85 9.31
C PRO A 227 63.06 17.45 10.72
N LYS A 228 63.93 16.72 11.42
CA LYS A 228 63.66 16.19 12.76
C LYS A 228 64.15 17.17 13.81
N LYS A 229 63.42 17.29 14.91
CA LYS A 229 63.91 18.00 16.09
C LYS A 229 65.11 17.25 16.68
N PHE A 230 66.11 18.00 17.15
CA PHE A 230 67.22 17.42 17.89
C PHE A 230 66.70 16.68 19.13
N THR A 231 66.95 15.37 19.19
CA THR A 231 66.51 14.47 20.25
C THR A 231 67.73 13.73 20.81
N LEU A 232 67.87 13.76 22.14
CA LEU A 232 68.98 13.09 22.85
C LEU A 232 68.84 11.56 22.85
N ASP A 233 67.60 11.05 22.78
CA ASP A 233 67.30 9.62 22.72
C ASP A 233 67.03 9.14 21.29
N LYS A 234 68.07 8.58 20.66
CA LYS A 234 68.01 8.06 19.28
C LYS A 234 67.13 6.82 19.14
N LYS A 235 66.93 6.02 20.19
CA LYS A 235 66.09 4.81 20.13
C LYS A 235 64.63 5.18 20.12
N ALA A 236 64.20 6.06 21.03
CA ALA A 236 62.83 6.58 21.06
C ALA A 236 62.47 7.33 19.75
N GLY A 237 63.43 8.05 19.15
CA GLY A 237 63.24 8.68 17.84
C GLY A 237 62.96 7.69 16.70
N ALA A 238 63.70 6.56 16.66
CA ALA A 238 63.49 5.53 15.65
C ALA A 238 62.14 4.81 15.81
N GLU A 239 61.70 4.56 17.05
CA GLU A 239 60.39 3.96 17.32
C GLU A 239 59.24 4.87 16.89
N ASN A 240 59.30 6.18 17.20
CA ASN A 240 58.26 7.13 16.76
C ASN A 240 58.20 7.24 15.23
N ILE A 241 59.33 7.16 14.52
CA ILE A 241 59.34 7.12 13.05
C ILE A 241 58.67 5.86 12.51
N LYS A 242 58.93 4.69 13.11
CA LYS A 242 58.25 3.44 12.75
C LYS A 242 56.73 3.54 13.00
N THR A 243 56.32 4.18 14.09
CA THR A 243 54.90 4.46 14.37
C THR A 243 54.29 5.35 13.30
N ILE A 244 54.97 6.44 12.89
CA ILE A 244 54.50 7.33 11.81
C ILE A 244 54.27 6.53 10.52
N GLN A 245 55.23 5.71 10.10
CA GLN A 245 55.11 4.86 8.91
C GLN A 245 53.94 3.87 9.01
N THR A 246 53.87 3.13 10.11
CA THR A 246 52.89 2.05 10.28
C THR A 246 51.48 2.60 10.40
N LYS A 247 51.27 3.66 11.17
CA LYS A 247 49.95 4.25 11.42
C LYS A 247 49.43 5.05 10.22
N SER A 248 50.31 5.77 9.50
CA SER A 248 49.89 6.47 8.27
C SER A 248 49.50 5.50 7.16
N ALA A 249 50.24 4.40 6.98
CA ALA A 249 49.86 3.35 6.02
C ALA A 249 48.53 2.67 6.40
N ALA A 250 48.37 2.30 7.68
CA ALA A 250 47.13 1.70 8.17
C ALA A 250 45.91 2.62 8.00
N LEU A 251 46.06 3.93 8.23
CA LEU A 251 45.01 4.91 7.98
C LEU A 251 44.62 4.96 6.50
N ILE A 252 45.60 5.09 5.60
CA ILE A 252 45.34 5.16 4.16
C ILE A 252 44.59 3.92 3.68
N ASP A 253 45.07 2.73 4.05
CA ASP A 253 44.44 1.46 3.67
C ASP A 253 43.01 1.34 4.24
N LEU A 254 42.78 1.80 5.47
CA LEU A 254 41.46 1.79 6.11
C LEU A 254 40.47 2.66 5.36
N PHE A 255 40.86 3.89 5.01
CA PHE A 255 40.02 4.83 4.27
C PHE A 255 39.80 4.42 2.81
N GLU A 256 40.79 3.79 2.18
CA GLU A 256 40.68 3.30 0.81
C GLU A 256 39.71 2.11 0.72
N LYS A 257 39.80 1.16 1.66
CA LYS A 257 38.90 -0.01 1.72
C LYS A 257 37.47 0.36 2.12
N SER A 258 37.30 1.38 2.95
CA SER A 258 35.99 1.79 3.51
C SER A 258 35.44 3.05 2.84
N ARG A 259 35.91 3.37 1.63
CA ARG A 259 35.59 4.63 0.94
C ARG A 259 34.08 4.83 0.75
N GLU A 260 33.38 3.78 0.31
CA GLU A 260 31.95 3.85 0.04
C GLU A 260 31.15 4.12 1.31
N ASP A 261 31.52 3.49 2.42
CA ASP A 261 30.83 3.66 3.71
C ASP A 261 31.10 5.01 4.36
N LEU A 262 32.29 5.58 4.14
CA LEU A 262 32.74 6.84 4.75
C LEU A 262 32.40 8.08 3.91
N SER A 263 31.89 7.91 2.69
CA SER A 263 31.57 9.04 1.81
C SER A 263 30.24 9.71 2.20
N GLY A 264 30.32 11.02 2.44
CA GLY A 264 29.14 11.89 2.55
C GLY A 264 28.53 12.22 1.17
N SER A 265 27.41 12.96 1.19
CA SER A 265 26.68 13.39 -0.01
C SER A 265 27.49 14.31 -0.94
N GLU A 266 28.47 15.05 -0.39
CA GLU A 266 29.40 15.90 -1.17
C GLU A 266 30.60 15.14 -1.75
N GLY A 267 30.67 13.80 -1.58
CA GLY A 267 31.80 12.99 -2.03
C GLY A 267 33.07 13.10 -1.17
N LYS A 268 33.01 13.81 -0.04
CA LYS A 268 34.10 13.89 0.96
C LYS A 268 33.97 12.77 1.99
N LEU A 269 35.11 12.25 2.45
CA LEU A 269 35.18 11.22 3.47
C LEU A 269 35.12 11.83 4.87
N PHE A 270 34.29 11.28 5.76
CA PHE A 270 34.36 11.56 7.20
C PHE A 270 35.69 11.07 7.74
N LEU A 271 36.36 11.88 8.58
CA LEU A 271 37.69 11.53 9.10
C LEU A 271 37.71 11.23 10.59
N SER A 272 36.63 11.52 11.32
CA SER A 272 36.53 11.28 12.76
C SER A 272 35.14 10.87 13.21
N THR A 273 35.07 10.13 14.30
CA THR A 273 33.77 9.73 14.89
C THR A 273 32.95 10.94 15.33
N ALA A 274 33.60 11.99 15.85
CA ALA A 274 32.93 13.21 16.29
C ALA A 274 32.19 13.92 15.16
N GLU A 275 32.81 14.00 13.98
CA GLU A 275 32.17 14.58 12.80
C GLU A 275 30.95 13.77 12.36
N LEU A 276 31.12 12.46 12.29
CA LEU A 276 30.06 11.57 11.84
C LEU A 276 28.87 11.56 12.81
N ARG A 277 29.14 11.60 14.13
CA ARG A 277 28.10 11.68 15.17
C ARG A 277 27.27 12.96 15.06
N VAL A 278 27.88 14.10 14.72
CA VAL A 278 27.14 15.36 14.52
C VAL A 278 26.19 15.24 13.33
N LEU A 279 26.62 14.62 12.24
CA LEU A 279 25.77 14.40 11.08
C LEU A 279 24.64 13.41 11.39
N LEU A 280 24.95 12.26 12.01
CA LEU A 280 23.96 11.27 12.40
C LEU A 280 22.89 11.86 13.30
N ALA A 281 23.28 12.63 14.33
CA ALA A 281 22.33 13.33 15.20
C ALA A 281 21.46 14.37 14.45
N THR A 282 22.00 14.97 13.39
CA THR A 282 21.24 15.91 12.54
C THR A 282 20.24 15.16 11.66
N GLN A 283 20.68 14.07 11.01
CA GLN A 283 19.83 13.20 10.21
C GLN A 283 18.71 12.58 11.05
N GLU A 284 19.00 12.13 12.26
CA GLU A 284 18.01 11.58 13.19
C GLU A 284 16.92 12.60 13.52
N ARG A 285 17.29 13.85 13.85
CA ARG A 285 16.30 14.92 14.06
C ARG A 285 15.47 15.21 12.81
N GLU A 286 16.08 15.16 11.62
CA GLU A 286 15.35 15.36 10.37
C GLU A 286 14.38 14.21 10.09
N ILE A 287 14.80 12.97 10.31
CA ILE A 287 13.95 11.78 10.22
C ILE A 287 12.76 11.94 11.18
N GLU A 288 12.99 12.28 12.45
CA GLU A 288 11.92 12.51 13.44
C GLU A 288 10.95 13.62 13.01
N GLN A 289 11.45 14.71 12.41
CA GLN A 289 10.59 15.78 11.90
C GLN A 289 9.72 15.31 10.73
N LYS A 290 10.28 14.53 9.80
CA LYS A 290 9.53 13.97 8.67
C LYS A 290 8.49 12.95 9.14
N VAL A 291 8.83 12.08 10.10
CA VAL A 291 7.90 11.13 10.74
C VAL A 291 6.72 11.87 11.37
N LYS A 292 6.98 12.87 12.22
CA LYS A 292 5.91 13.70 12.83
C LYS A 292 5.02 14.38 11.80
N TYR A 293 5.59 14.79 10.67
CA TYR A 293 4.80 15.36 9.57
C TYR A 293 3.91 14.29 8.93
N ILE A 294 4.45 13.11 8.62
CA ILE A 294 3.72 11.99 8.02
C ILE A 294 2.57 11.54 8.94
N GLU A 295 2.85 11.31 10.23
CA GLU A 295 1.86 10.95 11.25
C GLU A 295 0.70 11.95 11.34
N LYS A 296 1.00 13.26 11.30
CA LYS A 296 -0.02 14.32 11.37
C LYS A 296 -1.08 14.19 10.26
N TYR A 297 -0.71 13.68 9.10
CA TYR A 297 -1.60 13.55 7.95
C TYR A 297 -2.16 12.15 7.76
N TYR A 298 -1.82 11.21 8.64
CA TYR A 298 -2.25 9.83 8.53
C TYR A 298 -3.78 9.69 8.63
N GLN A 299 -4.39 10.20 9.70
CA GLN A 299 -5.86 10.16 9.85
C GLN A 299 -6.60 10.92 8.72
N PRO A 300 -6.23 12.17 8.35
CA PRO A 300 -6.82 12.85 7.20
C PRO A 300 -6.70 12.08 5.88
N TYR A 301 -5.61 11.33 5.66
CA TYR A 301 -5.43 10.48 4.49
C TYR A 301 -6.44 9.34 4.47
N MET A 302 -6.55 8.60 5.57
CA MET A 302 -7.49 7.48 5.68
C MET A 302 -8.94 7.95 5.49
N GLU A 303 -9.31 9.10 6.07
CA GLU A 303 -10.62 9.72 5.84
C GLU A 303 -10.87 10.05 4.36
N HIS A 304 -9.86 10.60 3.68
CA HIS A 304 -9.95 10.87 2.25
C HIS A 304 -10.11 9.59 1.43
N LYS A 305 -9.36 8.53 1.77
CA LYS A 305 -9.48 7.22 1.12
C LYS A 305 -10.86 6.60 1.32
N LEU A 306 -11.40 6.64 2.53
CA LEU A 306 -12.75 6.16 2.81
C LEU A 306 -13.81 6.94 2.01
N LYS A 307 -13.67 8.27 1.89
CA LYS A 307 -14.55 9.09 1.02
C LYS A 307 -14.43 8.73 -0.46
N SER A 308 -13.20 8.49 -0.94
CA SER A 308 -12.95 8.09 -2.32
C SER A 308 -13.61 6.74 -2.64
N LEU A 309 -13.48 5.74 -1.75
CA LEU A 309 -14.16 4.46 -1.87
C LEU A 309 -15.69 4.61 -1.80
N GLY A 310 -16.19 5.47 -0.92
CA GLY A 310 -17.61 5.84 -0.86
C GLY A 310 -18.13 6.42 -2.17
N HIS A 311 -17.36 7.29 -2.82
CA HIS A 311 -17.72 7.85 -4.13
C HIS A 311 -17.71 6.79 -5.24
N LEU A 312 -16.77 5.82 -5.21
CA LEU A 312 -16.78 4.69 -6.14
C LEU A 312 -18.02 3.80 -5.93
N ARG A 313 -18.44 3.60 -4.67
CA ARG A 313 -19.68 2.90 -4.34
C ARG A 313 -20.91 3.64 -4.84
N GLU A 314 -20.97 4.96 -4.68
CA GLU A 314 -22.06 5.79 -5.22
C GLU A 314 -22.13 5.70 -6.74
N LYS A 315 -20.98 5.78 -7.44
CA LYS A 315 -20.90 5.56 -8.88
C LYS A 315 -21.44 4.20 -9.28
N LEU A 316 -21.09 3.15 -8.53
CA LEU A 316 -21.60 1.81 -8.78
C LEU A 316 -23.13 1.77 -8.61
N LEU A 317 -23.67 2.41 -7.58
CA LEU A 317 -25.11 2.46 -7.30
C LEU A 317 -25.93 3.22 -8.35
N VAL A 318 -25.32 4.05 -9.20
CA VAL A 318 -26.00 4.67 -10.36
C VAL A 318 -26.54 3.60 -11.32
N PHE A 319 -25.86 2.45 -11.42
CA PHE A 319 -26.30 1.34 -12.28
C PHE A 319 -27.46 0.54 -11.68
N GLY A 320 -27.73 0.71 -10.39
CA GLY A 320 -28.77 0.02 -9.64
C GLY A 320 -28.28 -0.43 -8.26
N SER A 321 -29.21 -0.93 -7.45
CA SER A 321 -28.90 -1.66 -6.22
C SER A 321 -28.91 -3.16 -6.46
N LEU A 322 -28.32 -3.96 -5.56
CA LEU A 322 -28.41 -5.43 -5.60
C LEU A 322 -29.86 -5.91 -5.71
N GLU A 323 -30.78 -5.25 -5.01
CA GLU A 323 -32.21 -5.51 -5.05
C GLU A 323 -32.84 -5.09 -6.39
N GLY A 324 -32.49 -3.92 -6.90
CA GLY A 324 -33.01 -3.41 -8.17
C GLY A 324 -32.61 -4.32 -9.35
N LEU A 325 -31.35 -4.77 -9.38
CA LEU A 325 -30.84 -5.69 -10.40
C LEU A 325 -31.47 -7.08 -10.29
N THR A 326 -31.64 -7.59 -9.06
CA THR A 326 -32.34 -8.87 -8.83
C THR A 326 -33.81 -8.78 -9.26
N THR A 327 -34.48 -7.66 -8.97
CA THR A 327 -35.85 -7.40 -9.38
C THR A 327 -35.98 -7.32 -10.90
N LEU A 328 -35.06 -6.62 -11.58
CA LEU A 328 -35.03 -6.54 -13.03
C LEU A 328 -34.86 -7.93 -13.66
N TYR A 329 -33.92 -8.72 -13.14
CA TYR A 329 -33.72 -10.11 -13.55
C TYR A 329 -34.97 -10.97 -13.36
N MET A 330 -35.60 -10.90 -12.18
CA MET A 330 -36.84 -11.62 -11.89
C MET A 330 -37.98 -11.22 -12.85
N ARG A 331 -38.16 -9.92 -13.14
CA ARG A 331 -39.16 -9.44 -14.11
C ARG A 331 -38.88 -9.96 -15.51
N MET A 332 -37.60 -10.02 -15.91
CA MET A 332 -37.19 -10.63 -17.18
C MET A 332 -37.56 -12.10 -17.25
N MET A 333 -37.28 -12.86 -16.18
CA MET A 333 -37.64 -14.27 -16.08
C MET A 333 -39.15 -14.50 -16.13
N ARG A 334 -39.95 -13.64 -15.50
CA ARG A 334 -41.42 -13.69 -15.60
C ARG A 334 -41.93 -13.48 -17.02
N GLY A 335 -41.46 -12.45 -17.72
CA GLY A 335 -41.90 -12.23 -19.11
C GLY A 335 -41.43 -13.33 -20.07
N LEU A 336 -40.29 -13.96 -19.79
CA LEU A 336 -39.83 -15.16 -20.51
C LEU A 336 -40.72 -16.39 -20.24
N ALA A 337 -41.33 -16.48 -19.06
CA ALA A 337 -42.04 -17.67 -18.59
C ALA A 337 -43.55 -17.60 -18.83
N GLN A 338 -44.18 -16.48 -18.47
CA GLN A 338 -45.63 -16.30 -18.46
C GLN A 338 -46.16 -15.83 -19.81
N PRO A 339 -47.42 -16.16 -20.17
CA PRO A 339 -48.03 -15.71 -21.41
C PRO A 339 -48.34 -14.21 -21.36
N MET A 340 -47.99 -13.48 -22.42
CA MET A 340 -48.38 -12.07 -22.60
C MET A 340 -49.54 -12.04 -23.60
N ALA A 341 -50.77 -12.23 -23.11
CA ALA A 341 -51.94 -12.35 -23.96
C ALA A 341 -52.46 -10.99 -24.46
N GLU A 342 -52.30 -9.93 -23.65
CA GLU A 342 -52.77 -8.59 -23.99
C GLU A 342 -51.63 -7.67 -24.48
N ILE A 343 -51.96 -6.73 -25.37
CA ILE A 343 -51.02 -5.71 -25.84
C ILE A 343 -50.48 -4.82 -24.71
N LYS A 344 -51.26 -4.65 -23.63
CA LYS A 344 -50.84 -3.89 -22.44
C LYS A 344 -49.64 -4.56 -21.76
N ASP A 345 -49.67 -5.89 -21.63
CA ASP A 345 -48.59 -6.66 -21.01
C ASP A 345 -47.32 -6.62 -21.86
N VAL A 346 -47.48 -6.71 -23.19
CA VAL A 346 -46.37 -6.58 -24.16
C VAL A 346 -45.68 -5.22 -24.00
N ARG A 347 -46.45 -4.12 -24.00
CA ARG A 347 -45.90 -2.76 -23.86
C ARG A 347 -45.26 -2.52 -22.50
N ALA A 348 -45.85 -3.05 -21.43
CA ALA A 348 -45.28 -2.96 -20.09
C ALA A 348 -43.94 -3.71 -20.01
N TYR A 349 -43.87 -4.91 -20.57
CA TYR A 349 -42.63 -5.70 -20.58
C TYR A 349 -41.53 -5.05 -21.43
N GLU A 350 -41.89 -4.51 -22.60
CA GLU A 350 -40.96 -3.76 -23.44
C GLU A 350 -40.39 -2.54 -22.71
N ALA A 351 -41.27 -1.70 -22.15
CA ALA A 351 -40.88 -0.45 -21.51
C ALA A 351 -40.14 -0.65 -20.19
N GLU A 352 -40.63 -1.55 -19.32
CA GLU A 352 -40.12 -1.70 -17.95
C GLU A 352 -38.98 -2.72 -17.85
N VAL A 353 -38.82 -3.61 -18.81
CA VAL A 353 -37.82 -4.69 -18.75
C VAL A 353 -36.84 -4.63 -19.90
N ILE A 354 -37.30 -4.78 -21.15
CA ILE A 354 -36.40 -4.88 -22.30
C ILE A 354 -35.59 -3.60 -22.50
N ASN A 355 -36.26 -2.44 -22.49
CA ASN A 355 -35.58 -1.15 -22.64
C ASN A 355 -34.58 -0.89 -21.51
N ASN A 356 -34.92 -1.27 -20.27
CA ASN A 356 -34.02 -1.12 -19.12
C ASN A 356 -32.81 -2.05 -19.21
N VAL A 357 -33.00 -3.31 -19.60
CA VAL A 357 -31.90 -4.27 -19.81
C VAL A 357 -30.96 -3.77 -20.92
N ASN A 358 -31.52 -3.33 -22.05
CA ASN A 358 -30.73 -2.77 -23.15
C ASN A 358 -29.97 -1.50 -22.73
N PHE A 359 -30.62 -0.61 -21.97
CA PHE A 359 -29.99 0.60 -21.47
C PHE A 359 -28.77 0.28 -20.58
N ILE A 360 -28.90 -0.67 -19.65
CA ILE A 360 -27.79 -1.00 -18.74
C ILE A 360 -26.69 -1.78 -19.47
N LEU A 361 -27.03 -2.70 -20.38
CA LEU A 361 -26.07 -3.46 -21.19
C LEU A 361 -25.28 -2.58 -22.18
N SER A 362 -25.91 -1.55 -22.75
CA SER A 362 -25.30 -0.72 -23.82
C SER A 362 -24.19 0.25 -23.39
N GLY A 363 -23.87 0.34 -22.09
CA GLY A 363 -22.73 1.16 -21.66
C GLY A 363 -22.49 1.23 -20.15
N GLN A 364 -23.55 1.11 -19.34
CA GLN A 364 -23.43 1.27 -17.87
C GLN A 364 -22.57 0.17 -17.25
N PHE A 365 -22.70 -1.08 -17.70
CA PHE A 365 -21.89 -2.18 -17.17
C PHE A 365 -20.40 -2.15 -17.57
N GLN A 366 -20.01 -1.39 -18.60
CA GLN A 366 -18.61 -1.24 -18.98
C GLN A 366 -17.80 -0.52 -17.89
N GLU A 367 -18.44 0.43 -17.18
CA GLU A 367 -17.82 1.21 -16.12
C GLU A 367 -17.53 0.40 -14.85
N ILE A 368 -18.19 -0.76 -14.64
CA ILE A 368 -17.92 -1.63 -13.48
C ILE A 368 -16.44 -2.05 -13.46
N GLY A 369 -15.85 -2.33 -14.63
CA GLY A 369 -14.44 -2.68 -14.70
C GLY A 369 -13.49 -1.54 -14.36
N ASN A 370 -13.87 -0.30 -14.70
CA ASN A 370 -13.10 0.87 -14.31
C ASN A 370 -13.17 1.12 -12.81
N ILE A 371 -14.35 0.96 -12.20
CA ILE A 371 -14.55 1.12 -10.76
C ILE A 371 -13.73 0.08 -9.98
N GLU A 372 -13.76 -1.18 -10.42
CA GLU A 372 -12.94 -2.26 -9.86
C GLU A 372 -11.45 -1.91 -9.92
N LYS A 373 -10.98 -1.46 -11.09
CA LYS A 373 -9.59 -1.03 -11.29
C LYS A 373 -9.22 0.12 -10.35
N TRP A 374 -10.03 1.18 -10.28
CA TRP A 374 -9.78 2.33 -9.42
C TRP A 374 -9.83 1.99 -7.94
N THR A 375 -10.63 0.99 -7.55
CA THR A 375 -10.66 0.50 -6.17
C THR A 375 -9.34 -0.19 -5.81
N ASN A 376 -8.81 -1.04 -6.70
CA ASN A 376 -7.50 -1.66 -6.51
C ASN A 376 -6.38 -0.61 -6.44
N GLU A 377 -6.34 0.33 -7.39
CA GLU A 377 -5.34 1.43 -7.38
C GLU A 377 -5.42 2.27 -6.09
N ALA A 378 -6.63 2.54 -5.59
CA ALA A 378 -6.82 3.28 -4.35
C ALA A 378 -6.28 2.53 -3.13
N MET A 379 -6.42 1.19 -3.12
CA MET A 379 -5.95 0.32 -2.05
C MET A 379 -4.45 0.04 -2.13
N ASP A 380 -3.87 -0.10 -3.32
CA ASP A 380 -2.43 -0.26 -3.48
C ASP A 380 -1.70 0.96 -2.91
N GLU A 381 -2.16 2.17 -3.25
CA GLU A 381 -1.63 3.42 -2.67
C GLU A 381 -1.82 3.46 -1.13
N PHE A 382 -2.94 2.90 -0.63
CA PHE A 382 -3.20 2.82 0.79
C PHE A 382 -2.24 1.86 1.50
N TYR A 383 -1.96 0.69 0.93
CA TYR A 383 -1.01 -0.28 1.49
C TYR A 383 0.43 0.23 1.49
N GLU A 384 0.85 0.90 0.41
CA GLU A 384 2.15 1.58 0.37
C GLU A 384 2.27 2.61 1.49
N ALA A 385 1.21 3.40 1.70
CA ALA A 385 1.17 4.35 2.81
C ALA A 385 1.20 3.64 4.17
N LEU A 386 0.40 2.58 4.39
CA LEU A 386 0.37 1.81 5.65
C LEU A 386 1.74 1.24 6.04
N ALA A 387 2.47 0.65 5.09
CA ALA A 387 3.79 0.08 5.34
C ALA A 387 4.78 1.11 5.91
N ASP A 388 4.65 2.37 5.48
CA ASP A 388 5.46 3.47 6.01
C ASP A 388 5.16 3.82 7.48
N PHE A 389 4.00 3.41 8.01
CA PHE A 389 3.59 3.65 9.41
C PHE A 389 3.91 2.47 10.32
N ASP A 390 3.79 1.22 9.84
CA ASP A 390 4.06 0.01 10.63
C ASP A 390 5.55 -0.20 10.94
N GLU A 391 6.46 0.24 10.06
CA GLU A 391 7.91 0.18 10.32
C GLU A 391 8.35 1.07 11.50
N ASP A 392 7.55 2.09 11.84
CA ASP A 392 7.89 3.06 12.89
C ASP A 392 7.44 2.62 14.29
N ASP A 393 6.39 1.80 14.40
CA ASP A 393 5.99 1.23 15.69
C ASP A 393 7.04 0.24 16.25
N ILE A 394 7.74 -0.50 15.39
CA ILE A 394 8.81 -1.42 15.81
C ILE A 394 10.05 -0.65 16.30
N ALA A 395 10.46 0.39 15.58
CA ALA A 395 11.63 1.20 15.95
C ALA A 395 11.39 2.02 17.24
N THR A 396 10.14 2.43 17.49
CA THR A 396 9.78 3.21 18.69
C THR A 396 9.66 2.30 19.92
N HIS A 397 9.23 1.05 19.76
CA HIS A 397 9.15 0.10 20.87
C HIS A 397 10.53 -0.34 21.36
N GLU A 398 11.47 -0.60 20.45
CA GLU A 398 12.85 -0.99 20.82
C GLU A 398 13.60 0.13 21.55
N ARG A 399 13.34 1.40 21.21
CA ARG A 399 13.92 2.58 21.89
C ARG A 399 13.35 2.84 23.30
N LYS A 400 12.15 2.37 23.61
CA LYS A 400 11.54 2.51 24.95
C LYS A 400 11.92 1.38 25.90
N THR A 401 12.43 0.26 25.38
CA THR A 401 12.81 -0.94 26.15
C THR A 401 14.31 -1.14 26.31
N ALA A 402 15.14 -0.30 25.68
CA ALA A 402 16.59 -0.22 25.87
C ALA A 402 16.95 1.03 26.69
#